data_AF-M5BSG0-F1
#
_entry.id   AF-M5BSG0-F1
#
_cell.length_a   1.000
_cell.length_b   1.000
_cell.length_c   1.000
_cell.angle_alpha   90.00
_cell.angle_beta   90.00
_cell.angle_gamma   90.00
#
_symmetry.space_group_name_H-M   'P 1'
#
loop_
_entity.id
_entity.type
_entity.pdbx_description
1 polymer ?
#
loop_
_entity_poly.entity_id
_entity_poly.type
_entity_poly.pdbx_seq_one_letter_code
_entity_poly.pdbx_strand_id
1 'polypeptide(L)'
;MVKYSSPALQALSSPRRYIPLAIFTLIIGHYLLAAIHSGYGEATSMSKLADSWRKVAETTCNSTVFLPPNPSASSIDSHHLPAQPSSSSTRPVIEVEKFTPPSRKANAAFVFLARNSDLAGVMQSMKHMEDRFNKKFNYPYVFLNDVPFDKRFKYHTSQLTNANISYGVIESAHWNQPDWINEEQAKSNRQWFKDNNIIYGDSVPYRNMCRFNSGFFFRHELLKQYDYYWRIEPDVTFFCDLNDDPFLFMQDNKKVYGFTIALYEFPETIWSLWNATRGKIHSNVP
;
A
#
# COMPACT_ATOMS: atom_id res chain seq x y z
N MET A 1 8.44 55.59 -0.12
CA MET A 1 9.70 55.09 -0.72
C MET A 1 9.51 53.65 -1.15
N VAL A 2 9.38 53.41 -2.45
CA VAL A 2 9.23 52.07 -3.03
C VAL A 2 10.64 51.48 -3.21
N LYS A 3 10.95 50.38 -2.52
CA LYS A 3 12.20 49.63 -2.74
C LYS A 3 12.02 48.74 -3.97
N TYR A 4 12.62 49.14 -5.09
CA TYR A 4 12.86 48.26 -6.23
C TYR A 4 14.01 47.30 -5.88
N SER A 5 13.69 46.10 -5.41
CA SER A 5 14.66 45.00 -5.36
C SER A 5 14.59 44.20 -6.66
N SER A 6 15.64 44.30 -7.48
CA SER A 6 15.76 43.55 -8.74
C SER A 6 15.68 42.02 -8.49
N PRO A 7 14.89 41.26 -9.28
CA PRO A 7 14.79 39.79 -9.19
C PRO A 7 16.15 39.08 -9.27
N ALA A 8 17.11 39.67 -9.98
CA ALA A 8 18.47 39.13 -10.11
C ALA A 8 19.23 39.11 -8.77
N LEU A 9 18.97 40.07 -7.88
CA LEU A 9 19.61 40.15 -6.56
C LEU A 9 19.01 39.14 -5.55
N GLN A 10 17.74 38.75 -5.70
CA GLN A 10 17.12 37.67 -4.90
C GLN A 10 17.58 36.27 -5.34
N ALA A 11 17.87 36.06 -6.62
CA ALA A 11 18.45 34.81 -7.10
C ALA A 11 19.88 34.57 -6.57
N LEU A 12 20.64 35.64 -6.34
CA LEU A 12 21.98 35.62 -5.77
C LEU A 12 22.03 35.44 -4.24
N SER A 13 20.90 35.35 -3.53
CA SER A 13 20.86 35.09 -2.08
C SER A 13 20.17 33.78 -1.71
N SER A 14 19.59 33.06 -2.69
CA SER A 14 18.88 31.81 -2.42
C SER A 14 19.87 30.66 -2.13
N PRO A 15 19.71 29.92 -1.01
CA PRO A 15 20.51 28.72 -0.72
C PRO A 15 20.44 27.65 -1.81
N ARG A 16 19.39 27.68 -2.64
CA ARG A 16 19.14 26.73 -3.73
C ARG A 16 20.24 26.71 -4.79
N ARG A 17 21.00 27.79 -4.95
CA ARG A 17 22.13 27.85 -5.90
C ARG A 17 23.30 26.95 -5.54
N TYR A 18 23.39 26.52 -4.28
CA TYR A 18 24.44 25.60 -3.82
C TYR A 18 24.05 24.14 -3.97
N ILE A 19 22.79 23.83 -4.31
CA ILE A 19 22.32 22.45 -4.52
C ILE A 19 23.11 21.75 -5.64
N PRO A 20 23.31 22.35 -6.83
CA PRO A 20 24.12 21.72 -7.88
C PRO A 20 25.57 21.49 -7.45
N LEU A 21 26.14 22.42 -6.69
CA LEU A 21 27.51 22.30 -6.17
C LEU A 21 27.60 21.16 -5.15
N ALA A 22 26.64 21.03 -4.23
CA ALA A 22 26.59 19.94 -3.26
C ALA A 22 26.38 18.58 -3.93
N ILE A 23 25.55 18.50 -4.97
CA ILE A 23 25.38 17.28 -5.77
C ILE A 23 26.69 16.94 -6.47
N PHE A 24 27.36 17.92 -7.08
CA PHE A 24 28.62 17.72 -7.78
C PHE A 24 29.74 17.24 -6.83
N THR A 25 29.85 17.83 -5.63
CA THR A 25 30.83 17.38 -4.63
C THR A 25 30.54 15.97 -4.11
N LEU A 26 29.27 15.61 -3.92
CA LEU A 26 28.88 14.25 -3.54
C LEU A 26 29.20 13.24 -4.65
N ILE A 27 28.94 13.58 -5.91
CA ILE A 27 29.25 12.73 -7.06
C ILE A 27 30.77 12.52 -7.17
N ILE A 28 31.57 13.58 -7.09
CA ILE A 28 33.03 13.47 -7.12
C ILE A 28 33.54 12.64 -5.95
N GLY A 29 33.04 12.91 -4.73
CA GLY A 29 33.40 12.14 -3.55
C GLY A 29 33.10 10.66 -3.72
N HIS A 30 31.92 10.33 -4.27
CA HIS A 30 31.53 8.96 -4.56
C HIS A 30 32.46 8.27 -5.56
N TYR A 31 32.81 8.92 -6.67
CA TYR A 31 33.74 8.37 -7.67
C TYR A 31 35.16 8.22 -7.13
N LEU A 32 35.65 9.17 -6.35
CA LEU A 32 36.96 9.08 -5.70
C LEU A 32 37.01 7.94 -4.69
N LEU A 33 36.00 7.81 -3.82
CA LEU A 33 35.89 6.72 -2.85
C LEU A 33 35.77 5.35 -3.55
N ALA A 34 34.99 5.27 -4.63
CA ALA A 34 34.84 4.06 -5.42
C ALA A 34 36.13 3.65 -6.14
N ALA A 35 36.94 4.62 -6.60
CA ALA A 35 38.21 4.37 -7.26
C ALA A 35 39.34 4.02 -6.27
N ILE A 36 39.36 4.63 -5.09
CA ILE A 36 40.43 4.45 -4.09
C ILE A 36 40.16 3.23 -3.20
N HIS A 37 38.89 2.94 -2.89
CA HIS A 37 38.52 1.88 -1.98
C HIS A 37 37.69 0.81 -2.73
N SER A 38 38.35 -0.26 -3.14
CA SER A 38 37.74 -1.36 -3.91
C SER A 38 36.49 -1.94 -3.24
N GLY A 39 36.50 -2.09 -1.91
CA GLY A 39 35.33 -2.55 -1.15
C GLY A 39 34.15 -1.58 -1.16
N TYR A 40 34.40 -0.26 -1.28
CA TYR A 40 33.34 0.74 -1.39
C TYR A 40 32.77 0.72 -2.82
N GLY A 41 33.65 0.74 -3.83
CA GLY A 41 33.24 0.68 -5.24
C GLY A 41 32.48 -0.60 -5.59
N GLU A 42 32.84 -1.72 -4.97
CA GLU A 42 32.13 -2.99 -5.14
C GLU A 42 30.74 -2.95 -4.49
N ALA A 43 30.62 -2.43 -3.26
CA ALA A 43 29.36 -2.32 -2.53
C ALA A 43 28.38 -1.32 -3.15
N THR A 44 28.89 -0.25 -3.77
CA THR A 44 28.05 0.77 -4.43
C THR A 44 27.92 0.57 -5.93
N SER A 45 28.40 -0.56 -6.48
CA SER A 45 28.24 -0.85 -7.89
C SER A 45 26.77 -1.08 -8.25
N MET A 46 26.35 -0.52 -9.39
CA MET A 46 24.97 -0.64 -9.88
C MET A 46 24.56 -2.10 -10.11
N SER A 47 25.50 -2.97 -10.51
CA SER A 47 25.25 -4.40 -10.70
C SER A 47 24.99 -5.13 -9.38
N LYS A 48 25.79 -4.90 -8.33
CA LYS A 48 25.54 -5.55 -7.03
C LYS A 48 24.30 -5.02 -6.33
N LEU A 49 24.01 -3.72 -6.47
CA LEU A 49 22.75 -3.16 -5.98
C LEU A 49 21.57 -3.84 -6.70
N ALA A 50 21.58 -3.89 -8.03
CA ALA A 50 20.54 -4.58 -8.81
C ALA A 50 20.43 -6.08 -8.45
N ASP A 51 21.56 -6.76 -8.24
CA ASP A 51 21.59 -8.17 -7.81
C ASP A 51 21.04 -8.36 -6.39
N SER A 52 21.31 -7.43 -5.48
CA SER A 52 20.77 -7.44 -4.11
C SER A 52 19.24 -7.29 -4.15
N TRP A 53 18.73 -6.31 -4.92
CA TRP A 53 17.30 -6.13 -5.13
C TRP A 53 16.64 -7.35 -5.79
N ARG A 54 17.31 -7.97 -6.78
CA ARG A 54 16.86 -9.21 -7.42
C ARG A 54 16.79 -10.38 -6.44
N LYS A 55 17.82 -10.57 -5.60
CA LYS A 55 17.84 -11.64 -4.59
C LYS A 55 16.76 -11.46 -3.52
N VAL A 56 16.50 -10.22 -3.09
CA VAL A 56 15.39 -9.92 -2.17
C VAL A 56 14.06 -10.26 -2.82
N ALA A 57 13.86 -9.90 -4.09
CA ALA A 57 12.65 -10.26 -4.84
C ALA A 57 12.49 -11.78 -4.98
N GLU A 58 13.54 -12.50 -5.40
CA GLU A 58 13.50 -13.97 -5.55
C GLU A 58 13.21 -14.69 -4.23
N THR A 59 13.83 -14.28 -3.13
CA THR A 59 13.63 -14.90 -1.81
C THR A 59 12.22 -14.63 -1.28
N THR A 60 11.69 -13.43 -1.50
CA THR A 60 10.35 -13.04 -1.03
C THR A 60 9.25 -13.69 -1.86
N CYS A 61 9.43 -13.79 -3.18
CA CYS A 61 8.41 -14.30 -4.08
C CYS A 61 8.33 -15.83 -4.16
N ASN A 62 9.43 -16.54 -3.87
CA ASN A 62 9.47 -18.01 -3.89
C ASN A 62 9.38 -18.64 -2.48
N SER A 63 9.19 -17.84 -1.43
CA SER A 63 9.05 -18.37 -0.06
C SER A 63 7.72 -19.10 0.11
N THR A 64 7.77 -20.43 0.08
CA THR A 64 6.68 -21.35 0.41
C THR A 64 6.34 -21.42 1.91
N VAL A 65 6.89 -20.49 2.72
CA VAL A 65 6.88 -20.52 4.19
C VAL A 65 5.47 -20.39 4.80
N PHE A 66 4.46 -20.02 4.01
CA PHE A 66 3.07 -19.88 4.49
C PHE A 66 2.06 -20.79 3.78
N LEU A 67 2.48 -21.89 3.15
CA LEU A 67 1.51 -22.90 2.73
C LEU A 67 1.05 -23.69 3.97
N PRO A 68 -0.26 -23.72 4.32
CA PRO A 68 -0.76 -24.63 5.35
C PRO A 68 -0.48 -26.09 4.94
N PRO A 69 -0.29 -27.02 5.89
CA PRO A 69 -0.04 -28.41 5.57
C PRO A 69 -1.22 -28.97 4.78
N ASN A 70 -0.91 -29.57 3.64
CA ASN A 70 -1.86 -30.13 2.69
C ASN A 70 -2.70 -31.24 3.36
N PRO A 71 -4.02 -31.04 3.59
CA PRO A 71 -4.85 -32.13 4.04
C PRO A 71 -5.17 -33.01 2.83
N SER A 72 -4.39 -34.08 2.70
CA SER A 72 -4.75 -35.35 2.02
C SER A 72 -5.60 -35.21 0.75
N ALA A 73 -4.91 -35.33 -0.39
CA ALA A 73 -5.37 -35.83 -1.67
C ALA A 73 -6.84 -36.28 -1.74
N SER A 74 -7.68 -35.46 -2.37
CA SER A 74 -8.82 -35.94 -3.14
C SER A 74 -8.83 -35.19 -4.47
N SER A 75 -8.53 -35.95 -5.52
CA SER A 75 -8.55 -35.64 -6.94
C SER A 75 -9.56 -34.57 -7.37
N ILE A 76 -9.06 -33.42 -7.83
CA ILE A 76 -9.72 -32.59 -8.85
C ILE A 76 -8.62 -32.15 -9.81
N ASP A 77 -8.87 -32.36 -11.11
CA ASP A 77 -7.96 -32.14 -12.23
C ASP A 77 -7.24 -30.78 -12.18
N SER A 78 -6.01 -30.78 -11.69
CA SER A 78 -5.03 -29.74 -11.98
C SER A 78 -4.46 -30.04 -13.37
N HIS A 79 -4.74 -29.17 -14.34
CA HIS A 79 -4.04 -29.13 -15.62
C HIS A 79 -2.56 -28.77 -15.39
N HIS A 80 -1.77 -29.76 -14.96
CA HIS A 80 -0.32 -29.71 -14.98
C HIS A 80 0.16 -30.03 -16.39
N LEU A 81 0.70 -29.04 -17.10
CA LEU A 81 1.47 -29.25 -18.31
C LEU A 81 2.79 -29.95 -17.94
N PRO A 82 3.13 -31.12 -18.52
CA PRO A 82 4.44 -31.72 -18.31
C PRO A 82 5.50 -30.95 -19.10
N ALA A 83 6.61 -30.62 -18.44
CA ALA A 83 7.79 -30.07 -19.10
C ALA A 83 8.41 -31.14 -20.04
N GLN A 84 8.34 -30.90 -21.35
CA GLN A 84 9.10 -31.65 -22.36
C GLN A 84 10.48 -31.01 -22.57
N PRO A 85 11.55 -31.80 -22.74
CA PRO A 85 12.85 -31.27 -23.11
C PRO A 85 12.94 -31.15 -24.63
N SER A 86 13.21 -29.96 -25.17
CA SER A 86 13.59 -29.83 -26.58
C SER A 86 14.71 -28.83 -26.79
N SER A 87 15.87 -29.40 -27.09
CA SER A 87 16.96 -28.79 -27.82
C SER A 87 16.52 -28.39 -29.24
N SER A 88 16.55 -27.10 -29.58
CA SER A 88 16.89 -26.62 -30.93
C SER A 88 16.98 -25.10 -30.95
N SER A 89 18.05 -24.57 -31.54
CA SER A 89 18.30 -23.15 -31.71
C SER A 89 17.29 -22.51 -32.66
N THR A 90 16.32 -21.77 -32.12
CA THR A 90 15.57 -20.74 -32.86
C THR A 90 15.32 -19.61 -31.87
N ARG A 91 15.51 -18.36 -32.30
CA ARG A 91 15.30 -17.17 -31.45
C ARG A 91 13.92 -17.28 -30.78
N PRO A 92 13.80 -17.04 -29.46
CA PRO A 92 12.51 -17.12 -28.79
C PRO A 92 11.63 -16.00 -29.35
N VAL A 93 10.62 -16.41 -30.13
CA VAL A 93 9.46 -15.57 -30.37
C VAL A 93 8.81 -15.43 -29.00
N ILE A 94 8.76 -14.22 -28.46
CA ILE A 94 8.01 -13.93 -27.23
C ILE A 94 6.54 -14.12 -27.62
N GLU A 95 6.02 -15.33 -27.40
CA GLU A 95 4.61 -15.61 -27.48
C GLU A 95 3.98 -14.84 -26.32
N VAL A 96 3.38 -13.69 -26.64
CA VAL A 96 2.57 -12.95 -25.68
C VAL A 96 1.38 -13.84 -25.38
N GLU A 97 1.45 -14.60 -24.28
CA GLU A 97 0.32 -15.38 -23.78
C GLU A 97 -0.91 -14.46 -23.77
N LYS A 98 -1.86 -14.77 -24.66
CA LYS A 98 -3.13 -14.06 -24.69
C LYS A 98 -3.85 -14.37 -23.40
N PHE A 99 -3.78 -13.42 -22.47
CA PHE A 99 -4.53 -13.48 -21.24
C PHE A 99 -6.02 -13.67 -21.57
N THR A 100 -6.56 -14.82 -21.19
CA THR A 100 -7.99 -15.10 -21.33
C THR A 100 -8.66 -14.61 -20.05
N PRO A 101 -9.65 -13.70 -20.13
CA PRO A 101 -10.34 -13.20 -18.95
C PRO A 101 -10.88 -14.36 -18.10
N PRO A 102 -10.74 -14.31 -16.76
CA PRO A 102 -11.20 -15.40 -15.92
C PRO A 102 -12.72 -15.53 -16.04
N SER A 103 -13.20 -16.75 -16.28
CA SER A 103 -14.62 -17.04 -16.48
C SER A 103 -15.46 -16.83 -15.22
N ARG A 104 -14.82 -16.86 -14.05
CA ARG A 104 -15.41 -16.68 -12.73
C ARG A 104 -14.63 -15.61 -11.97
N LYS A 105 -15.33 -14.82 -11.16
CA LYS A 105 -14.77 -13.73 -10.38
C LYS A 105 -15.48 -13.61 -9.04
N ALA A 106 -14.74 -13.31 -7.97
CA ALA A 106 -15.33 -13.04 -6.67
C ALA A 106 -16.05 -11.69 -6.67
N ASN A 107 -17.00 -11.53 -5.77
CA ASN A 107 -17.60 -10.23 -5.49
C ASN A 107 -16.67 -9.41 -4.59
N ALA A 108 -15.70 -8.73 -5.19
CA ALA A 108 -14.61 -8.07 -4.47
C ALA A 108 -14.19 -6.73 -5.07
N ALA A 109 -13.53 -5.89 -4.27
CA ALA A 109 -12.95 -4.63 -4.69
C ALA A 109 -11.63 -4.30 -3.99
N PHE A 110 -10.80 -3.51 -4.66
CA PHE A 110 -9.71 -2.78 -4.02
C PHE A 110 -10.24 -1.54 -3.31
N VAL A 111 -9.76 -1.28 -2.10
CA VAL A 111 -10.23 -0.16 -1.30
C VAL A 111 -9.07 0.71 -0.86
N PHE A 112 -9.16 1.99 -1.17
CA PHE A 112 -8.27 3.02 -0.67
C PHE A 112 -9.03 3.99 0.22
N LEU A 113 -8.43 4.34 1.35
CA LEU A 113 -8.75 5.55 2.09
C LEU A 113 -7.60 6.54 1.84
N ALA A 114 -7.84 7.59 1.06
CA ALA A 114 -6.77 8.48 0.62
C ALA A 114 -7.26 9.91 0.49
N ARG A 115 -6.36 10.87 0.71
CA ARG A 115 -6.62 12.30 0.49
C ARG A 115 -6.24 12.67 -0.94
N ASN A 116 -6.75 13.81 -1.41
CA ASN A 116 -6.30 14.40 -2.68
C ASN A 116 -4.77 14.61 -2.73
N SER A 117 -4.15 14.93 -1.60
CA SER A 117 -2.69 15.11 -1.48
C SER A 117 -1.88 13.84 -1.65
N ASP A 118 -2.49 12.66 -1.46
CA ASP A 118 -1.82 11.36 -1.49
C ASP A 118 -1.72 10.80 -2.92
N LEU A 119 -2.13 11.57 -3.93
CA LEU A 119 -2.22 11.13 -5.32
C LEU A 119 -0.95 10.46 -5.84
N ALA A 120 0.23 11.01 -5.54
CA ALA A 120 1.50 10.44 -6.02
C ALA A 120 1.72 9.01 -5.49
N GLY A 121 1.52 8.80 -4.19
CA GLY A 121 1.64 7.50 -3.54
C GLY A 121 0.56 6.51 -3.95
N VAL A 122 -0.66 7.00 -4.19
CA VAL A 122 -1.76 6.19 -4.77
C VAL A 122 -1.39 5.72 -6.17
N MET A 123 -0.93 6.63 -7.04
CA MET A 123 -0.53 6.28 -8.40
C MET A 123 0.61 5.26 -8.42
N GLN A 124 1.58 5.36 -7.51
CA GLN A 124 2.64 4.36 -7.37
C GLN A 124 2.05 2.99 -6.99
N SER A 125 1.22 2.96 -5.94
CA SER A 125 0.64 1.71 -5.44
C SER A 125 -0.27 1.03 -6.47
N MET A 126 -1.09 1.81 -7.18
CA MET A 126 -1.92 1.32 -8.28
C MET A 126 -1.06 0.73 -9.41
N LYS A 127 0.01 1.41 -9.84
CA LYS A 127 0.89 0.87 -10.89
C LYS A 127 1.47 -0.49 -10.48
N HIS A 128 1.97 -0.62 -9.26
CA HIS A 128 2.47 -1.89 -8.76
C HIS A 128 1.36 -2.96 -8.70
N MET A 129 0.17 -2.62 -8.20
CA MET A 129 -0.96 -3.57 -8.16
C MET A 129 -1.38 -4.02 -9.56
N GLU A 130 -1.50 -3.10 -10.51
CA GLU A 130 -1.84 -3.39 -11.91
C GLU A 130 -0.76 -4.25 -12.58
N ASP A 131 0.51 -3.88 -12.44
CA ASP A 131 1.63 -4.58 -13.04
C ASP A 131 1.73 -6.03 -12.57
N ARG A 132 1.56 -6.25 -11.26
CA ARG A 132 1.73 -7.54 -10.60
C ARG A 132 0.50 -8.44 -10.63
N PHE A 133 -0.69 -7.85 -10.63
CA PHE A 133 -1.94 -8.62 -10.46
C PHE A 133 -3.08 -8.08 -11.32
N ASN A 134 -3.53 -6.84 -11.09
CA ASN A 134 -4.89 -6.48 -11.46
C ASN A 134 -5.13 -6.26 -12.95
N LYS A 135 -4.09 -6.03 -13.77
CA LYS A 135 -4.25 -5.96 -15.23
C LYS A 135 -4.80 -7.26 -15.84
N LYS A 136 -4.61 -8.37 -15.13
CA LYS A 136 -5.14 -9.70 -15.46
C LYS A 136 -6.61 -9.80 -14.99
N PHE A 137 -6.90 -9.52 -13.72
CA PHE A 137 -8.21 -9.86 -13.15
C PHE A 137 -9.26 -8.73 -13.21
N ASN A 138 -8.82 -7.49 -13.42
CA ASN A 138 -9.64 -6.30 -13.65
C ASN A 138 -10.67 -6.02 -12.52
N TYR A 139 -10.32 -6.25 -11.25
CA TYR A 139 -11.17 -5.93 -10.09
C TYR A 139 -11.33 -4.42 -9.91
N PRO A 140 -12.53 -3.95 -9.50
CA PRO A 140 -12.81 -2.53 -9.35
C PRO A 140 -12.06 -1.89 -8.18
N TYR A 141 -11.83 -0.59 -8.25
CA TYR A 141 -11.29 0.24 -7.17
C TYR A 141 -12.38 1.10 -6.55
N VAL A 142 -12.37 1.22 -5.22
CA VAL A 142 -13.19 2.15 -4.46
C VAL A 142 -12.28 3.06 -3.66
N PHE A 143 -12.32 4.35 -3.99
CA PHE A 143 -11.62 5.40 -3.25
C PHE A 143 -12.58 6.09 -2.30
N LEU A 144 -12.22 6.16 -1.02
CA LEU A 144 -12.96 6.86 0.03
C LEU A 144 -12.11 8.00 0.59
N ASN A 145 -12.76 9.11 0.92
CA ASN A 145 -12.12 10.30 1.50
C ASN A 145 -13.14 11.08 2.35
N ASP A 146 -12.70 11.81 3.36
CA ASP A 146 -13.56 12.65 4.20
C ASP A 146 -14.01 13.95 3.50
N VAL A 147 -13.39 14.26 2.37
CA VAL A 147 -13.76 15.35 1.46
C VAL A 147 -13.90 14.86 0.02
N PRO A 148 -14.59 15.59 -0.88
CA PRO A 148 -14.65 15.23 -2.29
C PRO A 148 -13.28 15.09 -2.96
N PHE A 149 -13.10 14.01 -3.73
CA PHE A 149 -11.95 13.88 -4.62
C PHE A 149 -12.01 14.90 -5.74
N ASP A 150 -10.89 15.59 -5.98
CA ASP A 150 -10.78 16.60 -7.02
C ASP A 150 -10.66 15.99 -8.43
N LYS A 151 -10.79 16.84 -9.46
CA LYS A 151 -10.71 16.39 -10.87
C LYS A 151 -9.35 15.81 -11.21
N ARG A 152 -8.27 16.31 -10.59
CA ARG A 152 -6.90 15.87 -10.85
C ARG A 152 -6.71 14.44 -10.33
N PHE A 153 -7.18 14.16 -9.12
CA PHE A 153 -7.14 12.83 -8.51
C PHE A 153 -7.87 11.83 -9.41
N LYS A 154 -9.16 12.09 -9.69
CA LYS A 154 -10.01 11.21 -10.51
C LYS A 154 -9.44 10.98 -11.91
N TYR A 155 -8.93 12.03 -12.54
CA TYR A 155 -8.31 11.93 -13.86
C TYR A 155 -7.11 10.97 -13.81
N HIS A 156 -6.13 11.24 -12.95
CA HIS A 156 -4.91 10.44 -12.93
C HIS A 156 -5.14 8.99 -12.51
N THR A 157 -6.00 8.70 -11.52
CA THR A 157 -6.30 7.32 -11.13
C THR A 157 -7.05 6.57 -12.23
N SER A 158 -7.95 7.23 -12.97
CA SER A 158 -8.65 6.61 -14.11
C SER A 158 -7.75 6.20 -15.27
N GLN A 159 -6.58 6.83 -15.42
CA GLN A 159 -5.64 6.50 -16.50
C GLN A 159 -4.76 5.28 -16.19
N LEU A 160 -4.83 4.74 -14.97
CA LEU A 160 -3.94 3.67 -14.53
C LEU A 160 -4.54 2.26 -14.68
N THR A 161 -5.84 2.14 -14.96
CA THR A 161 -6.52 0.85 -15.00
C THR A 161 -7.70 0.86 -15.98
N ASN A 162 -8.02 -0.32 -16.53
CA ASN A 162 -9.25 -0.54 -17.28
C ASN A 162 -10.42 -0.96 -16.38
N ALA A 163 -10.18 -1.14 -15.08
CA ALA A 163 -11.19 -1.53 -14.12
C ALA A 163 -12.10 -0.35 -13.77
N ASN A 164 -13.33 -0.65 -13.35
CA ASN A 164 -14.23 0.38 -12.84
C ASN A 164 -13.66 1.02 -11.57
N ILE A 165 -13.80 2.34 -11.47
CA ILE A 165 -13.41 3.10 -10.28
C ILE A 165 -14.61 3.86 -9.73
N SER A 166 -14.85 3.75 -8.43
CA SER A 166 -15.83 4.55 -7.69
C SER A 166 -15.13 5.48 -6.70
N TYR A 167 -15.67 6.69 -6.53
CA TYR A 167 -15.14 7.70 -5.62
C TYR A 167 -16.24 8.12 -4.63
N GLY A 168 -16.07 7.79 -3.36
CA GLY A 168 -17.04 8.09 -2.29
C GLY A 168 -16.53 9.16 -1.33
N VAL A 169 -17.46 9.95 -0.79
CA VAL A 169 -17.22 10.86 0.33
C VAL A 169 -17.80 10.23 1.59
N ILE A 170 -16.98 10.15 2.63
CA ILE A 170 -17.39 9.54 3.89
C ILE A 170 -18.39 10.46 4.59
N GLU A 171 -19.52 9.87 5.01
CA GLU A 171 -20.49 10.57 5.84
C GLU A 171 -19.85 11.10 7.12
N SER A 172 -20.17 12.35 7.49
CA SER A 172 -19.60 13.03 8.65
C SER A 172 -19.74 12.21 9.95
N ALA A 173 -20.88 11.53 10.16
CA ALA A 173 -21.11 10.69 11.35
C ALA A 173 -20.20 9.45 11.43
N HIS A 174 -19.76 8.95 10.28
CA HIS A 174 -18.84 7.81 10.17
C HIS A 174 -17.37 8.23 10.27
N TRP A 175 -17.04 9.48 9.96
CA TRP A 175 -15.68 10.01 10.08
C TRP A 175 -15.39 10.69 11.41
N ASN A 176 -16.23 11.65 11.79
CA ASN A 176 -15.96 12.57 12.90
C ASN A 176 -16.21 11.94 14.26
N GLN A 177 -15.56 12.52 15.27
CA GLN A 177 -15.75 12.15 16.67
C GLN A 177 -17.23 12.33 17.05
N PRO A 178 -17.86 11.31 17.66
CA PRO A 178 -19.26 11.40 18.05
C PRO A 178 -19.47 12.23 19.32
N ASP A 179 -20.66 12.79 19.47
CA ASP A 179 -21.00 13.79 20.51
C ASP A 179 -20.90 13.27 21.96
N TRP A 180 -20.97 11.95 22.17
CA TRP A 180 -20.82 11.35 23.50
C TRP A 180 -19.36 11.33 23.99
N ILE A 181 -18.39 11.67 23.14
CA ILE A 181 -17.00 11.82 23.55
C ILE A 181 -16.80 13.22 24.13
N ASN A 182 -16.37 13.27 25.39
CA ASN A 182 -15.95 14.52 26.02
C ASN A 182 -14.68 15.06 25.33
N GLU A 183 -14.84 16.15 24.57
CA GLU A 183 -13.75 16.75 23.79
C GLU A 183 -12.64 17.34 24.66
N GLU A 184 -12.95 17.88 25.85
CA GLU A 184 -11.92 18.40 26.76
C GLU A 184 -11.01 17.26 27.26
N GLN A 185 -11.60 16.13 27.65
CA GLN A 185 -10.85 14.94 28.05
C GLN A 185 -10.06 14.36 26.88
N ALA A 186 -10.67 14.28 25.68
CA ALA A 186 -10.00 13.77 24.49
C ALA A 186 -8.80 14.65 24.11
N LYS A 187 -8.94 15.98 24.19
CA LYS A 187 -7.87 16.95 23.97
C LYS A 187 -6.74 16.80 24.99
N SER A 188 -7.07 16.64 26.27
CA SER A 188 -6.07 16.40 27.33
C SER A 188 -5.26 15.12 27.08
N ASN A 189 -5.94 14.02 26.70
CA ASN A 189 -5.26 12.76 26.35
C ASN A 189 -4.37 12.92 25.11
N ARG A 190 -4.84 13.62 24.07
CA ARG A 190 -4.04 13.94 22.88
C ARG A 190 -2.80 14.77 23.22
N GLN A 191 -2.91 15.71 24.15
CA GLN A 191 -1.76 16.47 24.64
C GLN A 191 -0.77 15.55 25.38
N TRP A 192 -1.25 14.66 26.24
CA TRP A 192 -0.38 13.66 26.88
C TRP A 192 0.37 12.80 25.87
N PHE A 193 -0.30 12.34 24.80
CA PHE A 193 0.38 11.58 23.75
C PHE A 193 1.47 12.39 23.04
N LYS A 194 1.23 13.68 22.80
CA LYS A 194 2.23 14.59 22.23
C LYS A 194 3.43 14.75 23.15
N ASP A 195 3.18 14.98 24.43
CA ASP A 195 4.23 15.21 25.43
C ASP A 195 5.10 13.96 25.64
N ASN A 196 4.55 12.77 25.37
CA ASN A 196 5.26 11.49 25.40
C ASN A 196 5.80 11.05 24.03
N ASN A 197 5.86 11.95 23.05
CA ASN A 197 6.38 11.70 21.70
C ASN A 197 5.75 10.50 20.96
N ILE A 198 4.46 10.23 21.23
CA ILE A 198 3.72 9.18 20.54
C ILE A 198 3.34 9.67 19.14
N ILE A 199 3.79 8.93 18.13
CA ILE A 199 3.61 9.28 16.71
C ILE A 199 2.11 9.43 16.40
N TYR A 200 1.74 10.55 15.77
CA TYR A 200 0.36 10.95 15.45
C TYR A 200 -0.59 11.06 16.66
N GLY A 201 -0.06 11.05 17.89
CA GLY A 201 -0.84 11.01 19.12
C GLY A 201 -1.80 12.17 19.32
N ASP A 202 -1.47 13.35 18.82
CA ASP A 202 -2.30 14.55 18.87
C ASP A 202 -3.18 14.77 17.62
N SER A 203 -3.04 13.92 16.60
CA SER A 203 -3.73 14.08 15.32
C SER A 203 -5.17 13.58 15.36
N VAL A 204 -6.12 14.52 15.35
CA VAL A 204 -7.56 14.21 15.24
C VAL A 204 -7.90 13.44 13.94
N PRO A 205 -7.41 13.86 12.74
CA PRO A 205 -7.67 13.09 11.52
C PRO A 205 -7.14 11.65 11.58
N TYR A 206 -6.01 11.42 12.28
CA TYR A 206 -5.49 10.06 12.45
C TYR A 206 -6.39 9.21 13.36
N ARG A 207 -6.92 9.77 14.45
CA ARG A 207 -7.91 9.10 15.31
C ARG A 207 -9.19 8.76 14.55
N ASN A 208 -9.69 9.69 13.74
CA ASN A 208 -10.86 9.49 12.88
C ASN A 208 -10.60 8.36 11.88
N MET A 209 -9.43 8.33 11.25
CA MET A 209 -9.01 7.26 10.35
C MET A 209 -8.97 5.89 11.05
N CYS A 210 -8.36 5.79 12.24
CA CYS A 210 -8.34 4.55 13.01
C CYS A 210 -9.76 4.06 13.33
N ARG A 211 -10.65 4.96 13.77
CA ARG A 211 -12.06 4.63 14.03
C ARG A 211 -12.79 4.18 12.76
N PHE A 212 -12.62 4.89 11.66
CA PHE A 212 -13.27 4.59 10.40
C PHE A 212 -12.89 3.20 9.87
N ASN A 213 -11.58 2.90 9.86
CA ASN A 213 -11.08 1.59 9.45
C ASN A 213 -11.47 0.46 10.42
N SER A 214 -11.69 0.76 11.70
CA SER A 214 -12.08 -0.26 12.69
C SER A 214 -13.56 -0.66 12.62
N GLY A 215 -14.46 0.21 12.15
CA GLY A 215 -15.90 -0.03 12.32
C GLY A 215 -16.85 0.54 11.26
N PHE A 216 -16.37 1.34 10.31
CA PHE A 216 -17.25 2.09 9.41
C PHE A 216 -17.00 1.90 7.93
N PHE A 217 -15.77 1.61 7.48
CA PHE A 217 -15.49 1.51 6.04
C PHE A 217 -16.42 0.53 5.32
N PHE A 218 -16.62 -0.68 5.85
CA PHE A 218 -17.52 -1.71 5.29
C PHE A 218 -19.01 -1.32 5.29
N ARG A 219 -19.39 -0.24 5.98
CA ARG A 219 -20.76 0.28 6.02
C ARG A 219 -21.01 1.33 4.92
N HIS A 220 -19.96 1.83 4.27
CA HIS A 220 -20.07 2.81 3.19
C HIS A 220 -20.89 2.23 2.02
N GLU A 221 -21.78 3.02 1.42
CA GLU A 221 -22.71 2.55 0.38
C GLU A 221 -22.02 1.82 -0.78
N LEU A 222 -20.89 2.37 -1.26
CA LEU A 222 -20.09 1.77 -2.33
C LEU A 222 -19.50 0.39 -1.99
N LEU A 223 -19.40 0.06 -0.70
CA LEU A 223 -18.82 -1.19 -0.21
C LEU A 223 -19.86 -2.22 0.23
N LYS A 224 -21.12 -1.83 0.45
CA LYS A 224 -22.21 -2.74 0.88
C LYS A 224 -22.46 -3.89 -0.10
N GLN A 225 -22.09 -3.72 -1.36
CA GLN A 225 -22.29 -4.71 -2.41
C GLN A 225 -21.20 -5.77 -2.48
N TYR A 226 -20.05 -5.60 -1.83
CA TYR A 226 -18.91 -6.51 -1.96
C TYR A 226 -18.76 -7.42 -0.74
N ASP A 227 -18.38 -8.68 -0.99
CA ASP A 227 -18.13 -9.67 0.05
C ASP A 227 -16.67 -9.67 0.52
N TYR A 228 -15.74 -9.32 -0.38
CA TYR A 228 -14.31 -9.22 -0.09
C TYR A 228 -13.75 -7.84 -0.44
N TYR A 229 -12.75 -7.42 0.30
CA TYR A 229 -11.97 -6.22 -0.03
C TYR A 229 -10.49 -6.49 0.14
N TRP A 230 -9.68 -5.82 -0.67
CA TRP A 230 -8.24 -5.69 -0.45
C TRP A 230 -7.92 -4.22 -0.21
N ARG A 231 -7.60 -3.89 1.05
CA ARG A 231 -7.13 -2.56 1.44
C ARG A 231 -5.75 -2.30 0.87
N ILE A 232 -5.61 -1.21 0.12
CA ILE A 232 -4.32 -0.71 -0.37
C ILE A 232 -4.13 0.70 0.18
N GLU A 233 -2.92 1.00 0.62
CA GLU A 233 -2.51 2.31 1.10
C GLU A 233 -1.67 3.03 0.02
N PRO A 234 -1.56 4.36 0.05
CA PRO A 234 -0.54 5.07 -0.69
C PRO A 234 0.87 4.57 -0.33
N ASP A 235 1.82 4.72 -1.26
CA ASP A 235 3.26 4.47 -1.06
C ASP A 235 3.62 3.01 -0.67
N VAL A 236 2.83 2.02 -1.11
CA VAL A 236 3.16 0.58 -0.97
C VAL A 236 3.72 0.00 -2.26
N THR A 237 4.54 -1.05 -2.12
CA THR A 237 5.18 -1.74 -3.26
C THR A 237 4.79 -3.22 -3.28
N PHE A 238 4.38 -3.71 -4.44
CA PHE A 238 4.16 -5.13 -4.71
C PHE A 238 5.30 -5.66 -5.56
N PHE A 239 6.06 -6.61 -5.02
CA PHE A 239 7.27 -7.13 -5.66
C PHE A 239 7.01 -8.32 -6.57
N CYS A 240 6.03 -9.15 -6.23
CA CYS A 240 5.80 -10.45 -6.83
C CYS A 240 4.61 -10.42 -7.78
N ASP A 241 4.74 -11.06 -8.93
CA ASP A 241 3.62 -11.28 -9.83
C ASP A 241 2.66 -12.31 -9.21
N LEU A 242 1.37 -11.99 -9.19
CA LEU A 242 0.32 -12.89 -8.76
C LEU A 242 -0.41 -13.39 -10.01
N ASN A 243 -0.37 -14.71 -10.23
CA ASN A 243 -0.99 -15.38 -11.37
C ASN A 243 -2.32 -16.04 -11.01
N ASP A 244 -2.57 -16.24 -9.72
CA ASP A 244 -3.82 -16.77 -9.19
C ASP A 244 -4.66 -15.65 -8.55
N ASP A 245 -5.97 -15.83 -8.54
CA ASP A 245 -6.91 -14.88 -7.95
C ASP A 245 -7.02 -15.10 -6.43
N PRO A 246 -6.49 -14.20 -5.59
CA PRO A 246 -6.53 -14.35 -4.14
C PRO A 246 -7.96 -14.23 -3.61
N PHE A 247 -8.87 -13.49 -4.26
CA PHE A 247 -10.25 -13.41 -3.80
C PHE A 247 -11.00 -14.72 -4.02
N LEU A 248 -10.79 -15.38 -5.16
CA LEU A 248 -11.33 -16.71 -5.40
C LEU A 248 -10.71 -17.73 -4.45
N PHE A 249 -9.41 -17.66 -4.19
CA PHE A 249 -8.77 -18.51 -3.19
C PHE A 249 -9.44 -18.36 -1.82
N MET A 250 -9.68 -17.12 -1.39
CA MET A 250 -10.36 -16.84 -0.12
C MET A 250 -11.77 -17.43 -0.10
N GLN A 251 -12.54 -17.22 -1.18
CA GLN A 251 -13.91 -17.72 -1.32
C GLN A 251 -13.99 -19.25 -1.30
N ASP A 252 -13.20 -19.91 -2.15
CA ASP A 252 -13.25 -21.36 -2.33
C ASP A 252 -12.76 -22.11 -1.09
N ASN A 253 -11.79 -21.53 -0.38
CA ASN A 253 -11.19 -22.13 0.82
C ASN A 253 -11.77 -21.59 2.14
N LYS A 254 -12.89 -20.85 2.06
CA LYS A 254 -13.63 -20.30 3.21
C LYS A 254 -12.73 -19.52 4.18
N LYS A 255 -11.81 -18.72 3.62
CA LYS A 255 -10.92 -17.84 4.41
C LYS A 255 -11.60 -16.49 4.62
N VAL A 256 -11.42 -15.94 5.81
CA VAL A 256 -12.09 -14.69 6.23
C VAL A 256 -11.14 -13.49 6.32
N TYR A 257 -9.84 -13.73 6.42
CA TYR A 257 -8.82 -12.68 6.51
C TYR A 257 -7.47 -13.14 5.95
N GLY A 258 -6.70 -12.22 5.38
CA GLY A 258 -5.35 -12.44 4.87
C GLY A 258 -4.43 -11.28 5.26
N PHE A 259 -3.18 -11.58 5.57
CA PHE A 259 -2.17 -10.59 5.98
C PHE A 259 -0.79 -10.98 5.45
N THR A 260 0.12 -10.00 5.37
CA THR A 260 1.51 -10.20 4.91
C THR A 260 2.54 -9.91 6.00
N ILE A 261 2.22 -9.04 6.96
CA ILE A 261 3.13 -8.60 8.03
C ILE A 261 2.39 -8.64 9.36
N ALA A 262 3.04 -9.15 10.41
CA ALA A 262 2.55 -9.12 11.79
C ALA A 262 3.58 -8.40 12.68
N LEU A 263 3.12 -7.43 13.47
CA LEU A 263 3.97 -6.55 14.28
C LEU A 263 3.45 -6.50 15.72
N TYR A 264 4.33 -6.14 16.65
CA TYR A 264 3.94 -5.69 17.98
C TYR A 264 3.49 -4.22 17.93
N GLU A 265 2.48 -3.88 18.73
CA GLU A 265 1.95 -2.52 18.88
C GLU A 265 2.58 -1.82 20.09
N PHE A 266 2.61 -0.48 20.07
CA PHE A 266 3.05 0.34 21.18
C PHE A 266 2.02 0.28 22.34
N PRO A 267 2.37 -0.27 23.52
CA PRO A 267 1.40 -0.44 24.61
C PRO A 267 0.70 0.85 25.04
N GLU A 268 1.37 1.99 24.90
CA GLU A 268 0.87 3.33 25.22
C GLU A 268 -0.36 3.70 24.39
N THR A 269 -0.48 3.21 23.15
CA THR A 269 -1.60 3.52 22.26
C THR A 269 -2.86 2.70 22.55
N ILE A 270 -2.72 1.58 23.28
CA ILE A 270 -3.76 0.56 23.50
C ILE A 270 -3.89 0.12 24.97
N TRP A 271 -3.42 0.93 25.92
CA TRP A 271 -3.28 0.56 27.34
C TRP A 271 -4.56 0.02 28.00
N SER A 272 -5.74 0.53 27.61
CA SER A 272 -7.04 0.07 28.12
C SER A 272 -7.79 -0.87 27.16
N LEU A 273 -7.29 -1.06 25.94
CA LEU A 273 -8.01 -1.79 24.88
C LEU A 273 -8.32 -3.22 25.32
N TRP A 274 -7.31 -3.98 25.78
CA TRP A 274 -7.51 -5.37 26.17
C TRP A 274 -8.46 -5.53 27.36
N ASN A 275 -8.38 -4.61 28.34
CA ASN A 275 -9.30 -4.63 29.48
C ASN A 275 -10.74 -4.35 29.04
N ALA A 276 -10.96 -3.37 28.15
CA ALA A 276 -12.27 -3.10 27.57
C ALA A 276 -12.80 -4.29 26.75
N THR A 277 -11.95 -4.92 25.95
CA THR A 277 -12.29 -6.12 25.18
C THR A 277 -12.71 -7.27 26.09
N ARG A 278 -11.96 -7.57 27.16
CA ARG A 278 -12.33 -8.60 28.14
C ARG A 278 -13.65 -8.30 28.83
N GLY A 279 -13.88 -7.03 29.21
CA GLY A 279 -15.15 -6.59 29.77
C GLY A 279 -16.33 -6.87 28.83
N LYS A 280 -16.14 -6.63 27.51
CA LYS A 280 -17.16 -6.91 26.49
C LYS A 280 -17.38 -8.41 26.26
N ILE A 281 -16.32 -9.22 26.31
CA ILE A 281 -16.43 -10.69 26.20
C ILE A 281 -17.26 -11.24 27.36
N HIS A 282 -16.95 -10.86 28.61
CA HIS A 282 -17.67 -11.35 29.79
C HIS A 282 -19.14 -10.94 29.83
N SER A 283 -19.48 -9.74 29.32
CA SER A 283 -20.86 -9.26 29.25
C SER A 283 -21.66 -9.83 28.07
N ASN A 284 -20.99 -10.48 27.11
CA ASN A 284 -21.61 -11.14 25.97
C ASN A 284 -21.59 -12.69 26.11
N VAL A 285 -21.27 -13.23 27.29
CA VAL A 285 -21.50 -14.66 27.57
C VAL A 285 -23.01 -14.85 27.70
N PRO A 286 -23.63 -15.68 26.84
CA PRO A 286 -25.07 -15.95 26.88
C PRO A 286 -25.51 -16.61 28.20
#